data_AF-A0A8S3Z295-F1
#
_entry.id   AF-A0A8S3Z295-F1
#
_cell.length_a   1.000
_cell.length_b   1.000
_cell.length_c   1.000
_cell.angle_alpha   90.00
_cell.angle_beta   90.00
_cell.angle_gamma   90.00
#
_symmetry.space_group_name_H-M   'P 1'
#
loop_
_entity.id
_entity.type
_entity.pdbx_description
1 polymer ?
#
loop_
_entity_poly.entity_id
_entity_poly.type
_entity_poly.pdbx_seq_one_letter_code
_entity_poly.pdbx_strand_id
1 'polypeptide(L)'
;MLFDVLDIYRARLDIYIGLDWIYIGLDWIYIGLDWIYIGLDWIYIGLDWIYIGLDWIYIGLDWIYIGLDWIYIGLDWIYIGLDWIYIGLDWMDIYRTGYIYIGIDWIYIGLDWIYIGLDWIYIGLDWIYIGLDWIYIGLDWIYIGLDWIYIGLDWIYI
;
A
#
# COMPACT_ATOMS: atom_id res chain seq x y z
N MET A 1 19.86 -74.15 -14.58
CA MET A 1 20.66 -73.72 -13.40
C MET A 1 21.47 -72.46 -13.66
N LEU A 2 22.49 -72.44 -14.55
CA LEU A 2 23.26 -71.20 -14.79
C LEU A 2 22.41 -70.07 -15.45
N PHE A 3 21.50 -70.46 -16.34
CA PHE A 3 20.56 -69.54 -17.01
C PHE A 3 19.60 -68.88 -16.01
N ASP A 4 19.01 -69.67 -15.12
CA ASP A 4 18.07 -69.19 -14.09
C ASP A 4 18.73 -68.22 -13.09
N VAL A 5 20.01 -68.45 -12.73
CA VAL A 5 20.76 -67.53 -11.85
C VAL A 5 20.99 -66.19 -12.55
N LEU A 6 21.35 -66.20 -13.83
CA LEU A 6 21.58 -64.98 -14.61
C LEU A 6 20.30 -64.14 -14.73
N ASP A 7 19.15 -64.80 -14.92
CA ASP A 7 17.84 -64.15 -14.99
C ASP A 7 17.45 -63.51 -13.65
N ILE A 8 17.74 -64.17 -12.53
CA ILE A 8 17.54 -63.60 -11.18
C ILE A 8 18.42 -62.35 -10.96
N TYR A 9 19.69 -62.39 -11.37
CA TYR A 9 20.57 -61.21 -11.27
C TYR A 9 20.09 -60.04 -12.12
N ARG A 10 19.60 -60.31 -13.34
CA ARG A 10 19.01 -59.27 -14.21
C ARG A 10 17.75 -58.67 -13.58
N ALA A 11 16.80 -59.50 -13.14
CA ALA A 11 15.58 -59.03 -12.49
C ALA A 11 15.87 -58.17 -11.25
N ARG A 12 16.90 -58.55 -10.47
CA ARG A 12 17.34 -57.77 -9.31
C ARG A 12 17.93 -56.41 -9.72
N LEU A 13 18.75 -56.38 -10.78
CA LEU A 13 19.31 -55.15 -11.31
C LEU A 13 18.21 -54.21 -11.81
N ASP A 14 17.22 -54.74 -12.53
CA ASP A 14 16.08 -53.98 -13.04
C ASP A 14 15.26 -53.37 -11.89
N ILE A 15 15.07 -54.10 -10.78
CA ILE A 15 14.42 -53.58 -9.57
C ILE A 15 15.23 -52.44 -8.95
N TYR A 16 16.56 -52.59 -8.82
CA TYR A 16 17.41 -51.52 -8.27
C TYR A 16 17.34 -50.26 -9.12
N ILE A 17 17.44 -50.39 -10.45
CA ILE A 17 17.30 -49.27 -11.39
C ILE A 17 15.92 -48.62 -11.24
N GLY A 18 14.85 -49.42 -11.14
CA GLY A 18 13.50 -48.91 -10.93
C GLY A 18 13.34 -48.13 -9.62
N LEU A 19 13.93 -48.62 -8.53
CA LEU A 19 13.96 -47.91 -7.25
C LEU A 19 14.76 -46.61 -7.33
N ASP A 20 15.90 -46.60 -8.01
CA ASP A 20 16.72 -45.40 -8.20
C ASP A 20 15.94 -44.31 -8.95
N TRP A 21 15.20 -44.66 -10.00
CA TRP A 21 14.33 -43.71 -10.71
C TRP A 21 13.19 -43.18 -9.83
N ILE A 22 12.61 -44.01 -8.97
CA ILE A 22 11.59 -43.56 -8.01
C ILE A 22 12.21 -42.55 -7.02
N TYR A 23 13.41 -42.81 -6.50
CA TYR A 23 14.10 -41.87 -5.60
C TYR A 23 14.41 -40.55 -6.29
N ILE A 24 14.89 -40.57 -7.53
CA ILE A 24 15.15 -39.36 -8.32
C ILE A 24 13.85 -38.54 -8.50
N GLY A 25 12.74 -39.21 -8.84
CA GLY A 25 11.44 -38.53 -8.98
C GLY A 25 10.95 -37.92 -7.66
N LEU A 26 11.14 -38.60 -6.54
CA LEU A 26 10.83 -38.05 -5.22
C LEU A 26 11.72 -36.83 -4.88
N ASP A 27 13.01 -36.88 -5.20
CA ASP A 27 13.92 -35.76 -4.98
C ASP A 27 13.49 -34.51 -5.78
N TRP A 28 13.04 -34.69 -7.02
CA TRP A 28 12.51 -33.57 -7.83
C TRP A 28 11.23 -33.00 -7.26
N ILE A 29 10.32 -33.85 -6.76
CA ILE A 29 9.12 -33.40 -6.06
C ILE A 29 9.49 -32.57 -4.82
N TYR A 30 10.46 -33.01 -4.02
CA TYR A 30 10.91 -32.26 -2.84
C TYR A 30 11.51 -30.91 -3.22
N ILE A 31 12.37 -30.85 -4.25
CA ILE A 31 12.92 -29.59 -4.76
C ILE A 31 11.80 -28.65 -5.22
N GLY A 32 10.80 -29.18 -5.92
CA GLY A 32 9.65 -28.40 -6.36
C GLY A 32 8.83 -27.83 -5.21
N LEU A 33 8.60 -28.63 -4.17
CA LEU A 33 7.93 -28.16 -2.96
C LEU A 33 8.73 -27.06 -2.24
N ASP A 34 10.05 -27.18 -2.16
CA ASP A 34 10.91 -26.16 -1.54
C ASP A 34 10.79 -24.81 -2.28
N TRP A 35 10.76 -24.82 -3.61
CA TRP A 35 10.53 -23.60 -4.39
C TRP A 35 9.14 -23.00 -4.19
N ILE A 36 8.11 -23.85 -4.07
CA ILE A 36 6.75 -23.40 -3.74
C ILE A 36 6.74 -22.71 -2.37
N TYR A 37 7.41 -23.27 -1.36
CA TYR A 37 7.49 -22.65 -0.04
C TYR A 37 8.20 -21.29 -0.09
N ILE A 38 9.33 -21.19 -0.79
CA ILE A 38 10.02 -19.91 -1.01
C ILE A 38 9.09 -18.90 -1.68
N GLY A 39 8.32 -19.32 -2.68
CA GLY A 39 7.37 -18.44 -3.34
C GLY A 39 6.24 -17.95 -2.43
N LEU A 40 5.72 -18.81 -1.55
CA LEU A 40 4.74 -18.42 -0.54
C LEU A 40 5.33 -17.40 0.45
N ASP A 41 6.58 -17.57 0.87
CA ASP A 41 7.25 -16.61 1.77
C ASP A 41 7.35 -15.22 1.13
N TRP A 42 7.69 -15.14 -0.16
CA TRP A 42 7.70 -13.86 -0.88
C TRP A 42 6.31 -13.24 -1.01
N ILE A 43 5.26 -14.04 -1.21
CA ILE A 43 3.88 -13.56 -1.22
C ILE A 43 3.52 -12.95 0.14
N TYR A 44 3.89 -13.60 1.25
CA TYR A 44 3.64 -13.06 2.59
C TYR A 44 4.36 -11.73 2.81
N ILE A 45 5.64 -11.63 2.43
CA ILE A 45 6.39 -10.36 2.47
C ILE A 45 5.69 -9.29 1.65
N GLY A 46 5.20 -9.63 0.46
CA GLY A 46 4.46 -8.69 -0.39
C GLY A 46 3.16 -8.21 0.24
N LEU A 47 2.41 -9.09 0.90
CA LEU A 47 1.21 -8.71 1.66
C LEU A 47 1.54 -7.78 2.82
N ASP A 48 2.63 -8.01 3.56
CA ASP A 48 3.07 -7.14 4.64
C ASP A 48 3.35 -5.70 4.14
N TRP A 49 4.01 -5.56 2.99
CA TRP A 49 4.23 -4.26 2.36
C TRP A 49 2.93 -3.57 1.92
N ILE A 50 1.96 -4.33 1.41
CA ILE A 50 0.64 -3.79 1.06
C ILE A 50 -0.06 -3.25 2.32
N TYR A 51 0.01 -3.97 3.45
CA TYR A 51 -0.57 -3.49 4.70
C TYR A 51 0.09 -2.19 5.18
N ILE A 52 1.42 -2.11 5.14
CA ILE A 52 2.16 -0.87 5.45
C ILE A 52 1.70 0.27 4.53
N GLY A 53 1.53 0.01 3.24
CA GLY A 53 1.05 1.00 2.28
C GLY A 53 -0.37 1.50 2.60
N LEU A 54 -1.27 0.61 2.99
CA LEU A 54 -2.62 0.99 3.43
C LEU A 54 -2.60 1.85 4.69
N ASP A 55 -1.74 1.55 5.67
CA ASP A 55 -1.58 2.36 6.88
C ASP A 55 -1.16 3.80 6.56
N TRP A 56 -0.22 3.98 5.61
CA TRP A 56 0.17 5.31 5.14
C TRP A 56 -0.95 6.05 4.42
N ILE A 57 -1.77 5.35 3.63
CA ILE A 57 -2.96 5.95 2.99
C ILE A 57 -3.94 6.44 4.06
N TYR A 58 -4.18 5.66 5.12
CA TYR A 58 -5.05 6.09 6.22
C TYR A 58 -4.52 7.34 6.92
N ILE A 59 -3.22 7.39 7.23
CA ILE A 59 -2.58 8.58 7.79
C ILE A 59 -2.77 9.78 6.87
N GLY A 60 -2.60 9.60 5.56
CA GLY A 60 -2.80 10.66 4.58
C GLY A 60 -4.24 11.18 4.53
N LEU A 61 -5.23 10.29 4.64
CA LEU A 61 -6.65 10.67 4.73
C LEU A 61 -6.94 11.47 6.00
N ASP A 62 -6.36 11.09 7.14
CA ASP A 62 -6.53 11.84 8.40
C ASP A 62 -6.01 13.28 8.27
N TRP A 63 -4.85 13.48 7.63
CA TRP A 63 -4.33 14.83 7.36
C TRP A 63 -5.23 15.64 6.41
N ILE A 64 -5.83 15.00 5.40
CA ILE A 64 -6.79 15.67 4.53
C ILE A 64 -8.02 16.12 5.33
N TYR A 65 -8.54 15.29 6.23
CA TYR A 65 -9.67 15.68 7.09
C TYR A 65 -9.32 16.87 7.99
N ILE A 66 -8.15 16.85 8.63
CA ILE A 66 -7.65 18.00 9.41
C ILE A 66 -7.57 19.26 8.55
N GLY A 67 -7.07 19.13 7.31
CA GLY A 67 -7.00 20.26 6.39
C GLY A 67 -8.36 20.83 6.00
N LEU A 68 -9.36 19.96 5.79
CA LEU A 68 -10.74 20.39 5.54
C LEU A 68 -11.34 21.12 6.74
N ASP A 69 -11.09 20.66 7.97
CA ASP A 69 -11.56 21.33 9.19
C ASP A 69 -11.01 22.77 9.29
N TRP A 70 -9.73 22.97 8.98
CA TRP A 70 -9.12 24.30 8.93
C TRP A 70 -9.72 25.19 7.85
N ILE A 71 -10.04 24.63 6.68
CA ILE A 71 -10.74 25.37 5.62
C ILE A 71 -12.12 25.82 6.11
N TYR A 72 -12.87 24.96 6.80
CA TYR A 72 -14.18 25.33 7.37
C TYR A 72 -14.05 26.46 8.39
N ILE A 73 -13.08 26.37 9.30
CA ILE A 73 -12.78 27.45 10.26
C ILE A 73 -12.46 28.76 9.52
N GLY A 74 -11.67 28.69 8.45
CA GLY A 74 -11.34 29.86 7.64
C GLY A 74 -12.56 30.49 6.96
N LEU A 75 -13.47 29.68 6.43
CA LEU A 75 -14.74 30.15 5.86
C LEU A 75 -15.61 30.84 6.91
N ASP A 76 -15.71 30.30 8.12
CA ASP A 76 -16.46 30.93 9.21
C ASP A 76 -15.92 32.33 9.55
N TRP A 77 -14.59 32.50 9.59
CA TRP A 77 -13.98 33.81 9.79
C TRP A 77 -14.25 34.79 8.65
N ILE A 78 -14.27 34.31 7.40
CA ILE A 78 -14.65 35.14 6.25
C ILE A 78 -16.11 35.60 6.40
N TYR A 79 -17.04 34.71 6.79
CA TYR A 79 -18.44 35.10 7.03
C TYR A 79 -18.55 36.17 8.11
N ILE A 80 -17.87 35.99 9.24
CA ILE A 80 -17.81 37.01 10.31
C ILE A 80 -17.28 38.34 9.77
N GLY A 81 -16.24 38.30 8.93
CA GLY A 81 -15.67 39.50 8.32
C GLY A 81 -16.66 40.22 7.38
N LEU A 82 -17.40 39.46 6.57
CA LEU A 82 -18.46 40.01 5.72
C LEU A 82 -19.59 40.65 6.52
N ASP A 83 -19.99 40.04 7.65
CA ASP A 83 -21.00 40.61 8.55
C ASP A 83 -20.55 41.96 9.13
N TRP A 84 -19.28 42.06 9.56
CA TRP A 84 -18.72 43.34 10.04
C TRP A 84 -18.67 44.41 8.95
N ILE A 85 -18.34 44.04 7.71
CA ILE A 85 -18.39 44.97 6.58
C ILE A 85 -19.82 45.45 6.34
N TYR A 86 -20.80 44.54 6.37
CA TYR A 86 -22.22 44.87 6.21
C TYR A 86 -22.71 45.85 7.30
N ILE A 87 -22.39 45.57 8.56
CA ILE A 87 -22.66 46.48 9.69
C ILE A 87 -21.99 47.84 9.45
N GLY A 88 -20.73 47.87 9.00
CA GLY A 88 -20.03 49.11 8.70
C GLY A 88 -20.70 49.93 7.59
N LEU A 89 -21.26 49.27 6.57
CA LEU A 89 -21.98 49.92 5.46
C LEU A 89 -23.34 50.49 5.90
N ASP A 90 -24.05 49.80 6.80
CA ASP A 90 -25.35 50.23 7.30
C ASP A 90 -25.25 51.43 8.27
N TRP A 91 -24.11 51.61 8.95
CA TRP A 91 -23.91 52.70 9.91
C TRP A 91 -23.24 53.91 9.25
N MET A 92 -24.04 54.81 8.69
CA MET A 92 -23.60 56.13 8.21
C MET A 92 -23.37 57.07 9.39
N ASP A 93 -22.09 57.40 9.67
CA ASP A 93 -21.62 58.74 10.10
C ASP A 93 -20.53 58.75 11.19
N ILE A 94 -20.34 57.70 12.01
CA ILE A 94 -19.36 57.77 13.12
C ILE A 94 -18.31 56.65 13.13
N TYR A 95 -18.66 55.41 12.75
CA TYR A 95 -17.76 54.25 12.89
C TYR A 95 -17.59 53.40 11.62
N ARG A 96 -18.17 53.84 10.49
CA ARG A 96 -18.19 53.13 9.19
C ARG A 96 -16.86 52.50 8.81
N THR A 97 -15.80 53.29 8.81
CA THR A 97 -14.48 52.84 8.34
C THR A 97 -13.88 51.80 9.29
N GLY A 98 -14.09 51.94 10.61
CA GLY A 98 -13.56 51.00 11.61
C GLY A 98 -14.14 49.59 11.46
N TYR A 99 -15.45 49.47 11.30
CA TYR A 99 -16.09 48.16 11.11
C TYR A 99 -15.70 47.50 9.77
N ILE A 100 -15.53 48.29 8.71
CA ILE A 100 -15.03 47.78 7.43
C ILE A 100 -13.61 47.23 7.59
N TYR A 101 -12.71 47.93 8.29
CA TYR A 101 -11.35 47.44 8.54
C TYR A 101 -11.35 46.16 9.38
N ILE A 102 -12.13 46.10 10.47
CA ILE A 102 -12.27 44.89 11.29
C ILE A 102 -12.76 43.72 10.43
N GLY A 103 -13.74 43.96 9.56
CA GLY A 103 -14.24 42.92 8.67
C GLY A 103 -13.21 42.43 7.65
N ILE A 104 -12.40 43.34 7.11
CA ILE A 104 -11.26 43.00 6.24
C ILE A 104 -10.23 42.16 7.01
N ASP A 105 -9.91 42.52 8.27
CA ASP A 105 -8.97 41.77 9.10
C ASP A 105 -9.45 40.33 9.35
N TRP A 106 -10.75 40.15 9.62
CA TRP A 106 -11.35 38.82 9.75
C TRP A 106 -11.31 38.00 8.46
N ILE A 107 -11.49 38.64 7.30
CA ILE A 107 -11.33 37.98 6.01
C ILE A 107 -9.90 37.50 5.82
N TYR A 108 -8.89 38.32 6.17
CA TYR A 108 -7.48 37.91 6.09
C TYR A 108 -7.17 36.74 7.02
N ILE A 109 -7.65 36.77 8.26
CA ILE A 109 -7.52 35.65 9.19
C ILE A 109 -8.17 34.38 8.61
N GLY A 110 -9.34 34.51 8.01
CA GLY A 110 -10.02 33.38 7.36
C GLY A 110 -9.23 32.81 6.18
N LEU A 111 -8.62 33.66 5.36
CA LEU A 111 -7.73 33.23 4.28
C LEU A 111 -6.49 32.50 4.83
N ASP A 112 -5.89 32.99 5.92
CA ASP A 112 -4.75 32.33 6.54
C ASP A 112 -5.09 30.91 7.01
N TRP A 113 -6.27 30.70 7.61
CA TRP A 113 -6.75 29.37 7.98
C TRP A 113 -7.00 28.46 6.76
N ILE A 114 -7.52 29.01 5.66
CA ILE A 114 -7.67 28.26 4.41
C ILE A 114 -6.30 27.82 3.88
N TYR A 115 -5.28 28.68 3.91
CA TYR A 115 -3.93 28.32 3.50
C TYR A 115 -3.35 27.20 4.36
N ILE A 116 -3.49 27.30 5.69
CA ILE A 116 -3.08 26.22 6.62
C ILE A 116 -3.80 24.91 6.28
N GLY A 117 -5.10 24.97 6.00
CA GLY A 117 -5.86 23.78 5.62
C GLY A 117 -5.40 23.15 4.31
N LEU A 118 -5.05 23.96 3.31
CA LEU A 118 -4.47 23.47 2.05
C LEU A 118 -3.10 22.81 2.28
N ASP A 119 -2.26 23.37 3.16
CA ASP A 119 -0.96 22.77 3.50
C ASP A 119 -1.13 21.37 4.11
N TRP A 120 -2.11 21.19 5.00
CA TRP A 120 -2.43 19.86 5.55
C TRP A 120 -2.96 18.88 4.51
N ILE A 121 -3.76 19.35 3.55
CA ILE A 121 -4.20 18.52 2.42
C ILE A 121 -3.00 18.07 1.58
N TYR A 122 -2.04 18.95 1.30
CA TYR A 122 -0.83 18.58 0.57
C TYR A 122 -0.01 17.53 1.32
N ILE A 123 0.19 17.70 2.63
CA ILE A 123 0.86 16.69 3.48
C ILE A 123 0.10 15.35 3.40
N GLY A 124 -1.22 15.38 3.46
CA GLY A 124 -2.03 14.16 3.36
C GLY A 124 -1.88 13.45 2.01
N LEU A 125 -1.83 14.21 0.92
CA LEU A 125 -1.57 13.65 -0.42
C LEU A 125 -0.18 13.01 -0.52
N ASP A 126 0.85 13.63 0.08
CA ASP A 126 2.21 13.07 0.10
C ASP A 126 2.24 11.70 0.81
N TRP A 127 1.53 11.57 1.93
CA TRP A 127 1.40 10.28 2.62
C TRP A 127 0.65 9.22 1.81
N ILE A 128 -0.39 9.62 1.07
CA ILE A 128 -1.09 8.72 0.14
C ILE A 128 -0.14 8.22 -0.95
N TYR A 129 0.70 9.10 -1.53
CA TYR A 129 1.69 8.69 -2.52
C TYR A 129 2.70 7.70 -1.95
N ILE A 130 3.23 7.96 -0.75
CA ILE A 130 4.12 7.02 -0.05
C ILE A 130 3.43 5.66 0.15
N GLY A 131 2.16 5.67 0.55
CA GLY A 131 1.38 4.45 0.72
C GLY A 131 1.20 3.65 -0.57
N LEU A 132 0.95 4.34 -1.69
CA LEU A 132 0.88 3.71 -3.01
C LEU A 132 2.22 3.09 -3.42
N ASP A 133 3.35 3.75 -3.16
CA ASP A 133 4.69 3.21 -3.45
C ASP A 133 4.93 1.89 -2.70
N TRP A 134 4.53 1.81 -1.43
CA TRP A 134 4.63 0.56 -0.65
C TRP A 134 3.73 -0.55 -1.20
N ILE A 135 2.52 -0.21 -1.66
CA ILE A 135 1.64 -1.19 -2.33
C ILE A 135 2.30 -1.72 -3.60
N TYR A 136 2.92 -0.87 -4.42
CA TYR A 136 3.66 -1.31 -5.61
C TYR A 136 4.81 -2.25 -5.26
N ILE A 137 5.61 -1.91 -4.25
CA ILE A 137 6.68 -2.80 -3.76
C ILE A 137 6.11 -4.15 -3.31
N GLY A 138 4.98 -4.14 -2.60
CA GLY A 138 4.32 -5.37 -2.16
C GLY A 138 3.83 -6.24 -3.32
N LEU A 139 3.28 -5.62 -4.37
CA LEU A 139 2.89 -6.34 -5.58
C LEU A 139 4.09 -6.96 -6.29
N ASP A 140 5.23 -6.27 -6.38
CA ASP A 140 6.46 -6.81 -6.97
C ASP A 140 6.93 -8.08 -6.24
N TRP A 141 6.88 -8.10 -4.91
CA TRP A 141 7.20 -9.29 -4.11
C TRP A 141 6.22 -10.44 -4.35
N ILE A 142 4.93 -10.15 -4.50
CA ILE A 142 3.92 -11.17 -4.86
C ILE A 142 4.25 -11.76 -6.24
N TYR A 143 4.62 -10.95 -7.22
CA TYR A 143 5.03 -11.44 -8.55
C TYR A 143 6.24 -12.35 -8.46
N ILE A 144 7.28 -11.95 -7.72
CA ILE A 144 8.47 -12.79 -7.47
C ILE A 144 8.05 -14.12 -6.82
N GLY A 145 7.15 -14.08 -5.85
CA GLY A 145 6.66 -15.30 -5.19
C GLY A 145 5.91 -16.24 -6.13
N LEU A 146 5.09 -15.69 -7.04
CA LEU A 146 4.40 -16.47 -8.07
C LEU A 146 5.37 -17.11 -9.06
N ASP A 147 6.47 -16.42 -9.44
CA ASP A 147 7.50 -16.98 -10.30
C ASP A 147 8.20 -18.19 -9.64
N TRP A 148 8.49 -18.12 -8.35
CA TRP A 148 9.05 -19.25 -7.60
C TRP A 148 8.09 -20.43 -7.50
N ILE A 149 6.79 -20.17 -7.29
CA ILE A 149 5.77 -21.22 -7.31
C ILE A 149 5.71 -21.89 -8.69
N TYR A 150 5.77 -21.09 -9.77
CA TYR A 150 5.79 -21.62 -11.13
C TYR A 150 6.99 -22.53 -11.37
N ILE A 151 8.20 -22.10 -10.97
CA ILE A 151 9.41 -22.93 -11.03
C ILE A 151 9.25 -24.21 -10.22
N GLY A 152 8.67 -24.13 -9.01
CA GLY A 152 8.45 -25.29 -8.17
C GLY A 152 7.47 -26.31 -8.76
N LEU A 153 6.41 -25.82 -9.42
CA LEU A 153 5.49 -26.68 -10.15
C LEU A 153 6.18 -27.36 -11.33
N ASP A 154 7.03 -26.65 -12.08
CA ASP A 154 7.80 -27.25 -13.16
C ASP A 154 8.60 -28.46 -12.63
N TRP A 155 9.33 -28.33 -11.52
CA TRP A 155 10.07 -29.46 -10.91
C TRP A 155 9.21 -30.66 -10.50
N ILE A 156 7.97 -30.45 -10.09
CA ILE A 156 7.05 -31.54 -9.72
C ILE A 156 6.55 -32.32 -10.94
N TYR A 157 6.47 -31.66 -12.10
CA TYR A 157 5.95 -32.25 -13.34
C TYR A 157 7.02 -32.77 -14.30
N ILE A 158 8.31 -32.71 -13.93
CA ILE A 158 9.43 -33.38 -14.65
C ILE A 158 9.45 -34.87 -14.28
#